data_AF-A0ABD4T772-F1
#
_entry.id   AF-A0ABD4T772-F1
#
_cell.length_a   1.000
_cell.length_b   1.000
_cell.length_c   1.000
_cell.angle_alpha   90.00
_cell.angle_beta   90.00
_cell.angle_gamma   90.00
#
_symmetry.space_group_name_H-M   'P 1'
#
loop_
_entity.id
_entity.type
_entity.pdbx_description
1 polymer ?
#
loop_
_entity_poly.entity_id
_entity_poly.type
_entity_poly.pdbx_seq_one_letter_code
_entity_poly.pdbx_strand_id
1 'polypeptide(L)'
;MGFYQKIKRKLIGRTLPSDAQIHERLSNPAALAILSSDALSSVAYATEEILYVLILAGSAALSLSLPLGLGIVALLSIITLSYRQTIRAYPSGGGAYTVASQNLGLYPGLVAASALMIDYGLTVTVSIAAGTAAL
;
A
#
# COMPACT_ATOMS: atom_id res chain seq x y z
N MET A 1 -15.47 26.97 -27.98
CA MET A 1 -14.74 26.26 -26.91
C MET A 1 -13.26 26.23 -27.22
N GLY A 2 -12.43 26.94 -26.45
CA GLY A 2 -11.04 27.21 -26.80
C GLY A 2 -10.15 25.97 -26.83
N PHE A 3 -9.22 25.92 -27.79
CA PHE A 3 -8.21 24.87 -27.95
C PHE A 3 -7.45 24.57 -26.64
N TYR A 4 -7.19 25.61 -25.84
CA TYR A 4 -6.57 25.53 -24.52
C TYR A 4 -7.37 24.68 -23.52
N GLN A 5 -8.71 24.79 -23.50
CA GLN A 5 -9.56 23.96 -22.64
C GLN A 5 -9.57 22.49 -23.09
N LYS A 6 -9.49 22.21 -24.40
CA LYS A 6 -9.40 20.84 -24.91
C LYS A 6 -8.08 20.18 -24.55
N ILE A 7 -6.96 20.91 -24.65
CA ILE A 7 -5.64 20.44 -24.22
C ILE A 7 -5.63 20.22 -22.71
N LYS A 8 -6.09 21.21 -21.92
CA LYS A 8 -6.18 21.11 -20.46
C LYS A 8 -7.01 19.90 -20.02
N ARG A 9 -8.16 19.67 -20.66
CA ARG A 9 -9.05 18.53 -20.35
C ARG A 9 -8.48 17.18 -20.79
N LYS A 10 -7.61 17.15 -21.82
CA LYS A 10 -6.92 15.93 -22.25
C LYS A 10 -5.75 15.57 -21.34
N LEU A 11 -5.04 16.56 -20.80
CA LEU A 11 -3.90 16.37 -19.89
C LEU A 11 -4.29 16.16 -18.42
N ILE A 12 -5.24 16.95 -17.91
CA ILE A 12 -5.61 16.98 -16.48
C ILE A 12 -6.88 16.16 -16.21
N GLY A 13 -7.68 15.89 -17.24
CA GLY A 13 -8.98 15.23 -17.09
C GLY A 13 -10.12 16.22 -16.90
N ARG A 14 -11.31 15.68 -16.67
CA ARG A 14 -12.56 16.44 -16.46
C ARG A 14 -12.62 16.86 -14.98
N THR A 15 -13.00 18.10 -14.71
CA THR A 15 -13.28 18.56 -13.34
C THR A 15 -14.46 17.78 -12.79
N LEU A 16 -14.21 17.01 -11.74
CA LEU A 16 -15.20 16.23 -11.02
C LEU A 16 -15.88 17.13 -9.97
N PRO A 17 -17.20 17.36 -10.08
CA PRO A 17 -17.95 18.01 -9.01
C PRO A 17 -17.82 17.18 -7.73
N SER A 18 -17.68 17.82 -6.57
CA SER A 18 -17.51 17.14 -5.27
C SER A 18 -18.62 16.12 -4.98
N ASP A 19 -19.85 16.39 -5.45
CA ASP A 19 -21.01 15.49 -5.30
C ASP A 19 -20.89 14.18 -6.12
N ALA A 20 -20.11 14.19 -7.21
CA ALA A 20 -19.91 13.04 -8.07
C ALA A 20 -18.74 12.13 -7.62
N GLN A 21 -17.84 12.60 -6.75
CA GLN A 21 -16.66 11.84 -6.31
C GLN A 21 -17.01 10.53 -5.58
N ILE A 22 -18.11 10.50 -4.83
CA ILE A 22 -18.51 9.33 -4.02
C ILE A 22 -18.87 8.12 -4.91
N HIS A 23 -19.33 8.37 -6.14
CA HIS A 23 -19.80 7.33 -7.06
C HIS A 23 -18.81 7.06 -8.21
N GLU A 24 -17.78 7.89 -8.35
CA GLU A 24 -16.74 7.74 -9.37
C GLU A 24 -15.84 6.54 -9.02
N ARG A 25 -15.95 5.45 -9.77
CA ARG A 25 -15.03 4.33 -9.66
C ARG A 25 -13.80 4.59 -10.53
N LEU A 26 -12.61 4.48 -9.94
CA LEU A 26 -11.36 4.47 -10.70
C LEU A 26 -11.38 3.33 -11.72
N SER A 27 -10.89 3.60 -12.92
CA SER A 27 -10.64 2.54 -13.89
C SER A 27 -9.56 1.60 -13.36
N ASN A 28 -9.63 0.31 -13.68
CA ASN A 28 -8.65 -0.69 -13.24
C ASN A 28 -7.18 -0.26 -13.40
N PRO A 29 -6.72 0.34 -14.53
CA PRO A 29 -5.33 0.78 -14.64
C PRO A 29 -4.99 1.94 -13.69
N ALA A 30 -5.91 2.89 -13.48
CA ALA A 30 -5.68 4.02 -12.57
C ALA A 30 -5.71 3.55 -11.10
N ALA A 31 -6.65 2.66 -10.75
CA ALA A 31 -6.72 2.04 -9.43
C ALA A 31 -5.46 1.25 -9.13
N LEU A 32 -4.98 0.44 -10.09
CA LEU A 32 -3.75 -0.33 -9.93
C LEU A 32 -2.54 0.58 -9.74
N ALA A 33 -2.40 1.65 -10.53
CA ALA A 33 -1.28 2.58 -10.40
C ALA A 33 -1.24 3.25 -9.02
N ILE A 34 -2.39 3.73 -8.53
CA ILE A 34 -2.49 4.41 -7.23
C ILE A 34 -2.25 3.42 -6.08
N LEU A 35 -2.93 2.27 -6.09
CA LEU A 35 -2.82 1.28 -5.01
C LEU A 35 -1.46 0.57 -5.00
N SER A 36 -0.83 0.36 -6.16
CA SER A 36 0.51 -0.25 -6.22
C SER A 36 1.61 0.71 -5.79
N SER A 37 1.36 2.02 -5.83
CA SER A 37 2.34 3.04 -5.42
C SER A 37 2.78 2.86 -3.97
N ASP A 38 1.87 2.40 -3.09
CA ASP A 38 2.16 2.16 -1.67
C ASP A 38 3.19 1.03 -1.49
N ALA A 39 2.95 -0.10 -2.16
CA ALA A 39 3.87 -1.22 -2.17
C ALA A 39 5.23 -0.86 -2.82
N LEU A 40 5.22 -0.09 -3.91
CA LEU A 40 6.44 0.36 -4.58
C LEU A 40 7.24 1.35 -3.72
N SER A 41 6.57 2.23 -2.99
CA SER A 41 7.22 3.17 -2.07
C SER A 41 8.01 2.44 -0.98
N SER A 42 7.55 1.26 -0.56
CA SER A 42 8.25 0.47 0.46
C SER A 42 9.58 -0.09 -0.01
N VAL A 43 9.73 -0.36 -1.31
CA VAL A 43 11.00 -0.85 -1.89
C VAL A 43 12.11 0.22 -1.83
N ALA A 44 11.72 1.50 -1.88
CA ALA A 44 12.66 2.62 -1.91
C ALA A 44 13.44 2.81 -0.61
N TYR A 45 12.90 2.40 0.54
CA TYR A 45 13.59 2.50 1.84
C TYR A 45 13.95 1.13 2.43
N ALA A 46 13.10 0.11 2.26
CA ALA A 46 13.24 -1.14 3.03
C ALA A 46 14.50 -1.95 2.66
N THR A 47 14.96 -1.86 1.41
CA THR A 47 16.14 -2.62 0.96
C THR A 47 17.42 -2.12 1.61
N GLU A 48 17.57 -0.79 1.73
CA GLU A 48 18.74 -0.17 2.36
C GLU A 48 18.73 -0.38 3.88
N GLU A 49 17.58 -0.24 4.53
CA GLU A 49 17.43 -0.47 5.97
C GLU A 49 17.81 -1.89 6.40
N ILE A 50 17.44 -2.91 5.61
CA ILE A 50 17.87 -4.30 5.86
C ILE A 50 19.40 -4.41 5.83
N LEU A 51 20.06 -3.76 4.87
CA LEU A 51 21.52 -3.80 4.76
C LEU A 51 22.19 -3.06 5.92
N TYR A 52 21.69 -1.90 6.34
CA TYR A 52 22.22 -1.19 7.51
C TYR A 52 22.20 -2.06 8.76
N VAL A 53 21.08 -2.74 9.03
CA VAL A 53 20.94 -3.63 10.18
C VAL A 53 21.93 -4.81 10.08
N LEU A 54 22.08 -5.42 8.90
CA LEU A 54 23.04 -6.51 8.70
C LEU A 54 24.50 -6.05 8.85
N ILE A 55 24.85 -4.85 8.37
CA ILE A 55 26.19 -4.27 8.54
C ILE A 55 26.50 -4.06 10.02
N LEU A 56 25.55 -3.53 10.79
CA LEU A 56 25.67 -3.38 12.25
C LEU A 56 25.85 -4.72 12.97
N ALA A 57 25.19 -5.78 12.48
CA ALA A 57 25.35 -7.14 12.99
C ALA A 57 26.70 -7.80 12.60
N GLY A 58 27.43 -7.20 11.66
CA GLY A 58 28.76 -7.62 11.20
C GLY A 58 28.81 -8.04 9.74
N SER A 59 29.95 -7.87 9.09
CA SER A 59 30.13 -8.11 7.65
C SER A 59 29.77 -9.53 7.18
N ALA A 60 29.91 -10.54 8.05
CA ALA A 60 29.48 -11.90 7.76
C ALA A 60 27.95 -12.03 7.57
N ALA A 61 27.16 -11.19 8.25
CA ALA A 61 25.71 -11.19 8.18
C ALA A 61 25.18 -10.65 6.83
N LEU A 62 25.99 -9.96 6.03
CA LEU A 62 25.60 -9.53 4.68
C LEU A 62 25.22 -10.70 3.77
N SER A 63 25.81 -11.88 4.00
CA SER A 63 25.43 -13.11 3.29
C SER A 63 23.97 -13.53 3.53
N LEU A 64 23.34 -13.05 4.61
CA LEU A 64 21.93 -13.29 4.92
C LEU A 64 20.96 -12.40 4.12
N SER A 65 21.45 -11.36 3.44
CA SER A 65 20.59 -10.46 2.65
C SER A 65 19.75 -11.22 1.61
N LEU A 66 20.37 -12.15 0.88
CA LEU A 66 19.71 -12.94 -0.16
C LEU A 66 18.66 -13.93 0.42
N PRO A 67 18.97 -14.78 1.41
CA PRO A 67 17.96 -15.66 2.00
C PRO A 67 16.83 -14.89 2.70
N LEU A 68 17.11 -13.73 3.32
CA LEU A 68 16.06 -12.86 3.87
C LEU A 68 15.15 -12.30 2.76
N GLY A 69 15.73 -11.83 1.66
CA GLY A 69 14.99 -11.38 0.49
C GLY A 69 14.07 -12.47 -0.08
N LEU A 70 14.58 -13.70 -0.21
CA LEU A 70 13.76 -14.85 -0.62
C LEU A 70 12.63 -15.15 0.37
N GLY A 71 12.90 -15.03 1.68
CA GLY A 71 11.89 -15.15 2.73
C GLY A 71 10.77 -14.11 2.59
N ILE A 72 11.12 -12.85 2.30
CA ILE A 72 10.16 -11.77 2.06
C ILE A 72 9.31 -12.07 0.82
N VAL A 73 9.91 -12.52 -0.29
CA VAL A 73 9.17 -12.89 -1.50
C VAL A 73 8.20 -14.05 -1.23
N ALA A 74 8.62 -15.05 -0.46
CA ALA A 74 7.74 -16.15 -0.05
C ALA A 74 6.57 -15.66 0.80
N LEU A 75 6.84 -14.78 1.78
CA LEU A 75 5.81 -14.18 2.63
C LEU A 75 4.79 -13.36 1.79
N LEU A 76 5.27 -12.52 0.87
CA LEU A 76 4.42 -11.74 -0.04
C LEU A 76 3.55 -12.64 -0.93
N SER A 77 4.08 -13.79 -1.37
CA SER A 77 3.32 -14.77 -2.13
C SER A 77 2.17 -15.35 -1.31
N ILE A 78 2.41 -15.70 -0.04
CA ILE A 78 1.38 -16.19 0.88
C ILE A 78 0.31 -15.11 1.10
N ILE A 79 0.72 -13.87 1.39
CA ILE A 79 -0.18 -12.73 1.59
C ILE A 79 -1.04 -12.50 0.34
N THR A 80 -0.45 -12.55 -0.84
CA THR A 80 -1.17 -12.37 -2.11
C THR A 80 -2.25 -13.44 -2.28
N LEU A 81 -1.93 -14.71 -2.00
CA LEU A 81 -2.92 -15.79 -2.06
C LEU A 81 -4.03 -15.62 -1.02
N SER A 82 -3.67 -15.21 0.20
CA SER A 82 -4.62 -14.92 1.28
C SER A 82 -5.59 -13.80 0.88
N TYR A 83 -5.08 -12.66 0.37
CA TYR A 83 -5.93 -11.57 -0.08
C TYR A 83 -6.83 -11.95 -1.25
N ARG A 84 -6.37 -12.79 -2.18
CA ARG A 84 -7.24 -13.31 -3.25
C ARG A 84 -8.41 -14.12 -2.71
N GLN A 85 -8.22 -14.87 -1.63
CA GLN A 85 -9.31 -15.61 -0.98
C GLN A 85 -10.26 -14.65 -0.27
N THR A 86 -9.73 -13.71 0.50
CA THR A 86 -10.52 -12.70 1.22
C THR A 86 -11.36 -11.85 0.26
N ILE A 87 -10.81 -11.37 -0.85
CA ILE A 87 -11.54 -10.57 -1.85
C ILE A 87 -12.71 -11.37 -2.45
N ARG A 88 -12.54 -12.68 -2.67
CA ARG A 88 -13.63 -13.54 -3.18
C ARG A 88 -14.72 -13.78 -2.13
N ALA A 89 -14.32 -13.92 -0.86
CA ALA A 89 -15.26 -14.11 0.24
C ALA A 89 -16.02 -12.82 0.60
N TYR A 90 -15.41 -11.66 0.36
CA TYR A 90 -15.96 -10.34 0.67
C TYR A 90 -16.06 -9.46 -0.60
N PRO A 91 -16.94 -9.79 -1.56
CA PRO A 91 -17.03 -9.08 -2.85
C PRO A 91 -17.56 -7.64 -2.71
N SER A 92 -18.25 -7.34 -1.61
CA SER A 92 -18.69 -5.99 -1.24
C SER A 92 -17.57 -5.14 -0.62
N GLY A 93 -16.38 -5.70 -0.37
CA GLY A 93 -15.27 -5.05 0.30
C GLY A 93 -15.37 -5.09 1.82
N GLY A 94 -14.66 -4.19 2.52
CA GLY A 94 -14.73 -4.04 3.98
C GLY A 94 -13.39 -4.05 4.72
N GLY A 95 -12.31 -4.48 4.07
CA GLY A 95 -10.95 -4.45 4.64
C GLY A 95 -10.77 -5.30 5.91
N ALA A 96 -9.62 -5.14 6.56
CA ALA A 96 -9.25 -5.97 7.71
C ALA A 96 -10.20 -5.82 8.91
N TYR A 97 -10.75 -4.62 9.15
CA TYR A 97 -11.73 -4.39 10.22
C TYR A 97 -13.00 -5.22 10.04
N THR A 98 -13.61 -5.20 8.84
CA THR A 98 -14.85 -5.93 8.58
C THR A 98 -14.63 -7.43 8.66
N VAL A 99 -13.52 -7.92 8.09
CA VAL A 99 -13.17 -9.34 8.13
C VAL A 99 -12.93 -9.79 9.58
N ALA A 100 -12.14 -9.05 10.36
CA ALA A 100 -11.88 -9.41 11.76
C ALA A 100 -13.16 -9.35 12.61
N SER A 101 -13.98 -8.32 12.43
CA SER A 101 -15.22 -8.15 13.22
C SER A 101 -16.23 -9.25 12.97
N GLN A 102 -16.40 -9.67 11.70
CA GLN A 102 -17.39 -10.68 11.34
C GLN A 102 -16.95 -12.11 11.70
N ASN A 103 -15.65 -12.42 11.72
CA ASN A 103 -15.17 -13.77 11.99
C ASN A 103 -14.72 -14.00 13.44
N LEU A 104 -14.22 -12.96 14.11
CA LEU A 104 -13.59 -13.08 15.44
C LEU A 104 -14.29 -12.22 16.51
N GLY A 105 -15.27 -11.41 16.13
CA GLY A 105 -16.05 -10.56 17.02
C GLY A 105 -15.48 -9.16 17.20
N LEU A 106 -16.08 -8.41 18.14
CA LEU A 106 -15.87 -6.97 18.29
C LEU A 106 -14.42 -6.60 18.65
N TYR A 107 -13.84 -7.24 19.68
CA TYR A 107 -12.52 -6.83 20.17
C TYR A 107 -11.40 -7.04 19.13
N PRO A 108 -11.30 -8.19 18.45
CA PRO A 108 -10.33 -8.37 17.36
C PRO A 108 -10.57 -7.41 16.20
N GLY A 109 -11.84 -7.11 15.90
CA GLY A 109 -12.23 -6.06 14.96
C GLY A 109 -11.64 -4.70 15.33
N LEU A 110 -11.87 -4.25 16.57
CA LEU A 110 -11.35 -2.97 17.06
C LEU A 110 -9.81 -2.92 17.03
N VAL A 111 -9.13 -4.01 17.39
CA VAL A 111 -7.67 -4.10 17.26
C VAL A 111 -7.24 -3.90 15.81
N ALA A 112 -7.92 -4.53 14.85
CA ALA A 112 -7.63 -4.33 13.43
C ALA A 112 -7.89 -2.87 12.98
N ALA A 113 -8.95 -2.23 13.45
CA ALA A 113 -9.22 -0.82 13.14
C ALA A 113 -8.14 0.11 13.73
N SER A 114 -7.75 -0.10 14.99
CA SER A 114 -6.70 0.68 15.64
C SER A 114 -5.36 0.51 14.94
N ALA A 115 -5.02 -0.73 14.56
CA ALA A 115 -3.80 -1.01 13.79
C ALA A 115 -3.81 -0.28 12.44
N LEU A 116 -4.92 -0.28 11.70
CA LEU A 116 -5.04 0.45 10.43
C LEU A 116 -4.88 1.96 10.58
N MET A 117 -5.41 2.56 11.64
CA MET A 117 -5.23 4.00 11.89
C MET A 117 -3.76 4.35 12.13
N ILE A 118 -3.05 3.53 12.89
CA ILE A 118 -1.62 3.70 13.15
C ILE A 118 -0.82 3.49 11.86
N ASP A 119 -1.13 2.42 11.12
CA ASP A 119 -0.51 2.09 9.84
C ASP A 119 -0.60 3.26 8.87
N TYR A 120 -1.78 3.84 8.66
CA TYR A 120 -1.93 5.00 7.79
C TYR A 120 -1.11 6.22 8.23
N GLY A 121 -1.02 6.49 9.54
CA GLY A 121 -0.19 7.58 10.05
C GLY A 121 1.30 7.33 9.81
N LEU A 122 1.75 6.10 10.02
CA LEU A 122 3.14 5.68 9.81
C LEU A 122 3.50 5.69 8.33
N THR A 123 2.65 5.18 7.44
CA THR A 123 2.87 5.18 6.00
C THR A 123 3.12 6.59 5.47
N VAL A 124 2.27 7.56 5.86
CA VAL A 124 2.47 8.96 5.46
C VAL A 124 3.81 9.51 5.97
N THR A 125 4.12 9.25 7.24
CA THR A 125 5.34 9.76 7.89
C THR A 125 6.60 9.18 7.25
N VAL A 126 6.65 7.86 7.07
CA VAL A 126 7.80 7.15 6.48
C VAL A 126 7.98 7.51 5.01
N SER A 127 6.90 7.61 4.23
CA SER A 127 7.00 8.03 2.83
C SER A 127 7.56 9.45 2.68
N ILE A 128 7.18 10.39 3.56
CA ILE A 128 7.75 11.75 3.56
C ILE A 128 9.22 11.72 3.95
N ALA A 129 9.59 11.00 5.02
CA ALA A 129 10.97 10.89 5.47
C ALA A 129 11.88 10.28 4.39
N ALA A 130 11.47 9.17 3.78
CA ALA A 130 12.18 8.54 2.66
C ALA A 130 12.26 9.48 1.45
N GLY A 131 11.18 10.22 1.15
CA GLY A 131 11.18 11.23 0.09
C GLY A 131 12.19 12.36 0.33
N THR A 132 12.33 12.82 1.58
CA THR A 132 13.34 13.84 1.92
C THR A 132 14.77 13.29 1.91
N ALA A 133 14.97 12.02 2.27
CA ALA A 133 16.28 11.38 2.23
C ALA A 133 16.78 11.14 0.79
N ALA A 134 15.86 11.09 -0.18
CA ALA A 134 16.18 10.89 -1.60
C ALA A 134 16.53 12.19 -2.35
N LEU A 135 16.51 13.36 -1.69
CA LEU A 135 16.91 14.66 -2.24
C LEU A 135 18.40 14.95 -1.98
#